data_AF-A0A2M8C5P5-F1
#
_entry.id   AF-A0A2M8C5P5-F1
#
_cell.length_a   1.000
_cell.length_b   1.000
_cell.length_c   1.000
_cell.angle_alpha   90.00
_cell.angle_beta   90.00
_cell.angle_gamma   90.00
#
_symmetry.space_group_name_H-M   'P 1'
#
loop_
_entity.id
_entity.type
_entity.pdbx_description
1 polymer ?
#
loop_
_entity_poly.entity_id
_entity_poly.type
_entity_poly.pdbx_seq_one_letter_code
_entity_poly.pdbx_strand_id
1 'polypeptide(L)'
;MTKERIIIESMASDLKRVCLGLERKSDKMAERFLAEAEKRRNEAVSIALPNYIKDILDKVSFLRNNIYQSRVAEDCLMYSVLLQNFARRK
;
A
#
# COMPACT_ATOMS: atom_id res chain seq x y z
N MET A 1 15.58 2.90 12.54
CA MET A 1 14.18 2.62 12.12
C MET A 1 13.92 1.15 12.36
N THR A 2 12.83 0.74 13.03
CA THR A 2 12.55 -0.68 13.28
C THR A 2 12.19 -1.40 11.98
N LYS A 3 12.41 -2.71 11.91
CA LYS A 3 12.07 -3.53 10.72
C LYS A 3 10.60 -3.37 10.32
N GLU A 4 9.71 -3.30 11.30
CA GLU A 4 8.27 -3.08 11.13
C GLU A 4 7.97 -1.74 10.45
N ARG A 5 8.59 -0.65 10.92
CA ARG A 5 8.41 0.68 10.33
C ARG A 5 8.92 0.72 8.90
N ILE A 6 10.04 0.07 8.60
CA ILE A 6 10.56 -0.03 7.23
C ILE A 6 9.55 -0.72 6.32
N ILE A 7 8.96 -1.84 6.74
CA ILE A 7 7.95 -2.57 5.95
C ILE A 7 6.76 -1.65 5.63
N ILE A 8 6.21 -0.96 6.64
CA ILE A 8 5.04 -0.09 6.44
C ILE A 8 5.37 1.16 5.61
N GLU A 9 6.50 1.83 5.86
CA GLU A 9 6.92 2.98 5.04
C GLU A 9 7.13 2.59 3.58
N SER A 10 7.69 1.41 3.35
CA SER A 10 8.01 0.99 2.01
C SER A 10 6.74 0.57 1.26
N MET A 11 5.78 -0.09 1.91
CA MET A 11 4.43 -0.34 1.35
C MET A 11 3.68 0.95 1.03
N ALA A 12 3.77 1.98 1.89
CA ALA A 12 3.21 3.29 1.60
C ALA A 12 3.82 3.89 0.33
N SER A 13 5.13 3.76 0.18
CA SER A 13 5.87 4.19 -1.01
C SER A 13 5.42 3.47 -2.29
N ASP A 14 5.17 2.16 -2.20
CA ASP A 14 4.71 1.36 -3.33
C ASP A 14 3.30 1.78 -3.75
N LEU A 15 2.35 1.89 -2.82
CA LEU A 15 0.97 2.32 -3.11
C LEU A 15 0.91 3.72 -3.73
N LYS A 16 1.76 4.64 -3.29
CA LYS A 16 1.90 5.95 -3.94
C LYS A 16 2.33 5.81 -5.41
N ARG A 17 3.23 4.87 -5.71
CA ARG A 17 3.66 4.60 -7.10
C ARG A 17 2.58 3.88 -7.90
N VAL A 18 1.73 3.06 -7.29
CA VAL A 18 0.54 2.50 -7.95
C VAL A 18 -0.39 3.62 -8.40
N CYS A 19 -0.74 4.54 -7.50
CA CYS A 19 -1.53 5.74 -7.82
C CYS A 19 -0.91 6.52 -9.00
N LEU A 20 0.38 6.87 -8.93
CA LEU A 20 1.06 7.58 -10.01
C LEU A 20 1.08 6.80 -11.33
N GLY A 21 1.20 5.47 -11.28
CA GLY A 21 1.15 4.61 -12.46
C GLY A 21 -0.22 4.68 -13.13
N LEU A 22 -1.29 4.52 -12.35
CA LEU A 22 -2.68 4.56 -12.84
C LEU A 22 -3.05 5.92 -13.43
N GLU A 23 -2.75 7.02 -12.74
CA GLU A 23 -3.01 8.39 -13.21
C GLU A 23 -2.28 8.70 -14.52
N ARG A 24 -1.12 8.08 -14.74
CA ARG A 24 -0.29 8.27 -15.95
C ARG A 24 -0.55 7.20 -17.02
N LYS A 25 -1.55 6.33 -16.84
CA LYS A 25 -1.83 5.19 -17.74
C LYS A 25 -0.61 4.29 -17.98
N SER A 26 0.19 4.11 -16.94
CA SER A 26 1.37 3.23 -16.93
C SER A 26 1.05 1.93 -16.18
N ASP A 27 0.27 1.07 -16.83
CA ASP A 27 -0.29 -0.14 -16.19
C ASP A 27 0.82 -1.07 -15.68
N LYS A 28 1.87 -1.28 -16.48
CA LYS A 28 3.04 -2.09 -16.08
C LYS A 28 3.71 -1.57 -14.82
N MET A 29 3.76 -0.26 -14.62
CA MET A 29 4.30 0.34 -13.39
C MET A 29 3.36 0.11 -12.22
N ALA A 30 2.06 0.35 -12.42
CA ALA A 30 1.05 0.17 -11.39
C ALA A 30 1.01 -1.28 -10.88
N GLU A 31 0.96 -2.26 -11.79
CA GLU A 31 0.97 -3.69 -11.46
C GLU A 31 2.24 -4.11 -10.71
N ARG A 32 3.41 -3.65 -11.16
CA ARG A 32 4.68 -3.97 -10.51
C ARG A 32 4.69 -3.48 -9.07
N PHE A 33 4.32 -2.22 -8.83
CA PHE A 33 4.33 -1.68 -7.47
C PHE A 33 3.20 -2.23 -6.61
N LEU A 34 2.08 -2.65 -7.20
CA LEU A 34 1.04 -3.35 -6.47
C LEU A 34 1.51 -4.72 -5.98
N ALA A 35 2.25 -5.45 -6.81
CA ALA A 35 2.87 -6.71 -6.40
C ALA A 35 3.91 -6.52 -5.27
N GLU A 36 4.69 -5.44 -5.29
CA GLU A 36 5.60 -5.11 -4.18
C GLU A 36 4.85 -4.73 -2.89
N ALA A 37 3.76 -3.95 -3.00
CA ALA A 37 2.91 -3.60 -1.86
C ALA A 37 2.30 -4.86 -1.21
N GLU A 38 1.89 -5.85 -2.00
CA GLU A 38 1.39 -7.13 -1.48
C GLU A 38 2.45 -7.97 -0.79
N LYS A 39 3.68 -8.00 -1.32
CA LYS A 39 4.80 -8.68 -0.63
C LYS A 39 5.00 -8.07 0.76
N ARG A 40 5.02 -6.73 0.84
CA ARG A 40 5.14 -5.99 2.10
C ARG A 40 3.96 -6.25 3.04
N ARG A 41 2.74 -6.34 2.50
CA ARG A 41 1.57 -6.73 3.28
C ARG A 41 1.77 -8.08 3.94
N ASN A 42 2.25 -9.08 3.20
CA ASN A 42 2.50 -10.43 3.73
C ASN A 42 3.59 -10.45 4.79
N GLU A 43 4.62 -9.61 4.65
CA GLU A 43 5.63 -9.40 5.70
C GLU A 43 5.04 -8.73 6.95
N ALA A 44 4.00 -7.90 6.79
CA ALA A 44 3.37 -7.15 7.87
C ALA A 44 2.31 -7.92 8.67
N VAL A 45 1.80 -9.05 8.17
CA VAL A 45 0.73 -9.84 8.84
C VAL A 45 1.15 -10.34 10.23
N SER A 46 2.45 -10.62 10.43
CA SER A 46 2.98 -11.09 11.71
C SER A 46 3.27 -9.97 12.72
N ILE A 47 3.10 -8.71 12.33
CA ILE A 47 3.38 -7.55 13.17
C ILE A 47 2.15 -7.22 14.03
N ALA A 48 2.38 -6.89 15.30
CA ALA A 48 1.33 -6.37 16.18
C ALA A 48 0.93 -4.95 15.78
N LEU A 49 0.00 -4.84 14.82
CA LEU A 49 -0.50 -3.56 14.29
C LEU A 49 -1.88 -3.20 14.88
N PRO A 50 -2.19 -1.89 15.03
CA PRO A 50 -3.55 -1.44 15.34
C PRO A 50 -4.57 -1.92 14.30
N ASN A 51 -5.82 -2.13 14.72
CA ASN A 51 -6.88 -2.66 13.85
C ASN A 51 -7.06 -1.84 12.57
N TYR A 52 -7.06 -0.50 12.66
CA TYR A 52 -7.21 0.34 11.47
C TYR A 52 -6.08 0.16 10.43
N ILE A 53 -4.88 -0.25 10.85
CA ILE A 53 -3.79 -0.57 9.91
C ILE A 53 -4.03 -1.94 9.28
N LYS A 54 -4.50 -2.93 10.07
CA LYS A 54 -4.87 -4.25 9.55
C LYS A 54 -5.98 -4.14 8.50
N ASP A 55 -6.99 -3.30 8.75
CA ASP A 55 -8.06 -3.02 7.79
C ASP A 55 -7.51 -2.46 6.45
N ILE A 56 -6.47 -1.63 6.50
CA ILE A 56 -5.79 -1.13 5.30
C ILE A 56 -5.04 -2.27 4.59
N LEU A 57 -4.35 -3.16 5.32
CA LEU A 57 -3.65 -4.31 4.75
C LEU A 57 -4.60 -5.24 3.98
N ASP A 58 -5.80 -5.45 4.49
CA ASP A 58 -6.79 -6.31 3.82
C ASP A 58 -7.37 -5.62 2.57
N LYS A 59 -7.57 -4.30 2.62
CA LYS A 59 -7.94 -3.52 1.44
C LYS A 59 -6.87 -3.55 0.35
N VAL A 60 -5.58 -3.59 0.69
CA VAL A 60 -4.50 -3.74 -0.30
C VAL A 60 -4.64 -5.04 -1.08
N SER A 61 -5.02 -6.15 -0.43
CA SER A 61 -5.27 -7.43 -1.12
C SER A 61 -6.46 -7.35 -2.08
N PHE A 62 -7.45 -6.51 -1.80
CA PHE A 62 -8.58 -6.28 -2.70
C PHE A 62 -8.15 -5.54 -3.98
N LEU A 63 -7.16 -4.63 -3.90
CA LEU A 63 -6.73 -3.83 -5.05
C LEU A 63 -6.17 -4.67 -6.21
N ARG A 64 -5.44 -5.77 -5.92
CA ARG A 64 -4.83 -6.59 -6.99
C ARG A 64 -5.83 -7.18 -7.96
N ASN A 65 -6.95 -7.65 -7.45
CA ASN A 65 -7.99 -8.25 -8.29
C ASN A 65 -8.85 -7.20 -9.00
N ASN A 66 -8.67 -5.92 -8.65
CA ASN A 66 -9.57 -4.84 -9.04
C ASN A 66 -8.83 -3.62 -9.57
N ILE A 67 -7.55 -3.73 -9.98
CA ILE A 67 -6.66 -2.59 -10.26
C ILE A 67 -7.20 -1.59 -11.30
N TYR A 68 -8.06 -2.03 -12.21
CA TYR A 68 -8.68 -1.20 -13.25
C TYR A 68 -10.08 -0.68 -12.89
N GLN A 69 -10.57 -0.93 -11.67
CA GLN A 69 -11.82 -0.34 -11.21
C GLN A 69 -11.68 1.17 -11.04
N SER A 70 -12.79 1.88 -11.16
CA SER A 70 -12.83 3.29 -10.82
C SER A 70 -12.39 3.48 -9.36
N ARG A 71 -11.63 4.54 -9.10
CA ARG A 71 -11.15 4.95 -7.77
C ARG A 71 -9.96 4.20 -7.16
N VAL A 72 -9.42 3.16 -7.80
CA VAL A 72 -8.22 2.44 -7.29
C VAL A 72 -7.05 3.40 -7.06
N ALA A 73 -6.84 4.36 -7.96
CA ALA A 73 -5.77 5.35 -7.81
C ALA A 73 -5.94 6.23 -6.57
N GLU A 74 -7.17 6.65 -6.26
CA GLU A 74 -7.53 7.45 -5.08
C GLU A 74 -7.35 6.63 -3.79
N ASP A 75 -7.80 5.37 -3.80
CA ASP A 75 -7.65 4.45 -2.68
C ASP A 75 -6.17 4.17 -2.38
N CYS A 76 -5.36 3.90 -3.41
CA CYS A 76 -3.91 3.75 -3.28
C CYS A 76 -3.27 5.00 -2.65
N LEU A 77 -3.68 6.20 -3.06
CA LEU A 77 -3.18 7.44 -2.49
C LEU A 77 -3.58 7.56 -1.01
N MET A 78 -4.85 7.34 -0.68
CA MET A 78 -5.34 7.41 0.70
C MET A 78 -4.59 6.44 1.61
N TYR A 79 -4.47 5.16 1.21
CA TYR A 79 -3.76 4.16 1.98
C TYR A 79 -2.27 4.51 2.13
N SER A 80 -1.63 5.05 1.08
CA SER A 80 -0.23 5.49 1.17
C SER A 80 -0.02 6.54 2.26
N VAL A 81 -0.93 7.52 2.38
CA VAL A 81 -0.83 8.59 3.36
C VAL A 81 -1.07 8.05 4.78
N LEU A 82 -2.07 7.19 4.97
CA LEU A 82 -2.38 6.61 6.28
C LEU A 82 -1.22 5.75 6.82
N LEU A 83 -0.65 4.90 5.97
CA LEU A 83 0.47 4.04 6.32
C LEU A 83 1.74 4.86 6.59
N GLN A 84 2.02 5.89 5.77
CA GLN A 84 3.15 6.78 5.98
C GLN A 84 3.03 7.57 7.30
N ASN A 85 1.83 8.05 7.63
CA ASN A 85 1.57 8.74 8.88
C ASN A 85 1.77 7.81 10.09
N PHE A 86 1.27 6.58 10.01
CA PHE A 86 1.49 5.58 11.06
C PHE A 86 2.98 5.31 11.27
N ALA A 87 3.72 5.03 10.20
CA ALA A 87 5.12 4.67 10.30
C ALA A 87 6.02 5.83 10.76
N ARG A 88 5.57 7.08 10.65
CA ARG A 88 6.28 8.28 11.10
C ARG A 88 5.88 8.78 12.48
N ARG A 89 4.83 8.24 13.10
CA ARG A 89 4.50 8.57 14.51
C ARG A 89 5.69 8.23 15.41
N LYS A 90 5.94 9.09 16.40
CA LYS A 90 7.01 8.93 17.39
C LYS A 90 6.59 7.95 18.46
#